data_AF-A0A8T3LL48-F1
#
_entry.id   AF-A0A8T3LL48-F1
#
_cell.length_a   1.000
_cell.length_b   1.000
_cell.length_c   1.000
_cell.angle_alpha   90.00
_cell.angle_beta   90.00
_cell.angle_gamma   90.00
#
_symmetry.space_group_name_H-M   'P 1'
#
loop_
_entity.id
_entity.type
_entity.pdbx_description
1 polymer ?
#
loop_
_entity_poly.entity_id
_entity_poly.type
_entity_poly.pdbx_seq_one_letter_code
_entity_poly.pdbx_strand_id
1 'polypeptide(L)' 'MTAREFEVARLIAEGRTNREIAAELTIAPKTVAAHVEHILGRLGAERRTEIAAWVAGVRQR' A
#
# COMPACT_ATOMS: atom_id res chain seq x y z
N MET A 1 10.30 -4.05 5.30
CA MET A 1 9.43 -3.84 4.13
C MET A 1 10.00 -4.65 2.98
N THR A 2 9.19 -5.48 2.34
CA THR A 2 9.56 -6.35 1.22
C THR A 2 9.35 -5.63 -0.12
N ALA A 3 9.97 -6.13 -1.20
CA ALA A 3 9.79 -5.59 -2.55
C ALA A 3 8.31 -5.55 -2.96
N ARG A 4 7.55 -6.62 -2.68
CA ARG A 4 6.12 -6.67 -2.99
C ARG A 4 5.31 -5.63 -2.23
N GLU A 5 5.65 -5.38 -0.96
CA GLU A 5 5.00 -4.34 -0.17
C GLU A 5 5.33 -2.93 -0.68
N PHE A 6 6.54 -2.70 -1.21
CA PHE A 6 6.88 -1.44 -1.90
C PHE A 6 6.06 -1.26 -3.18
N GLU A 7 5.91 -2.29 -4.01
CA GLU A 7 5.06 -2.24 -5.21
C GLU A 7 3.61 -1.87 -4.86
N VAL A 8 3.03 -2.55 -3.86
CA VAL A 8 1.67 -2.26 -3.37
C VAL A 8 1.57 -0.82 -2.85
N ALA A 9 2.53 -0.36 -2.05
CA ALA A 9 2.53 1.01 -1.53
C ALA A 9 2.59 2.06 -2.66
N ARG A 10 3.40 1.82 -3.70
CA ARG A 10 3.52 2.72 -4.85
C ARG A 10 2.19 2.84 -5.60
N LEU A 11 1.51 1.72 -5.84
CA LEU A 11 0.20 1.72 -6.51
C LEU A 11 -0.90 2.34 -5.64
N ILE A 12 -0.81 2.21 -4.32
CA ILE A 12 -1.69 2.95 -3.40
C ILE A 12 -1.50 4.47 -3.58
N ALA A 13 -0.26 4.94 -3.69
CA ALA A 13 0.04 6.35 -3.90
C ALA A 13 -0.48 6.89 -5.26
N GLU A 14 -0.61 6.00 -6.26
CA GLU A 14 -1.26 6.30 -7.53
C GLU A 14 -2.81 6.31 -7.45
N GLY A 15 -3.38 6.07 -6.27
CA GLY A 15 -4.83 6.08 -6.05
C GLY A 15 -5.53 4.77 -6.40
N ARG A 16 -4.78 3.68 -6.66
CA ARG A 16 -5.37 2.38 -7.02
C ARG A 16 -6.08 1.73 -5.84
N THR A 17 -7.21 1.10 -6.11
CA THR A 17 -7.94 0.21 -5.20
C THR A 17 -7.27 -1.16 -5.08
N ASN A 18 -7.60 -1.96 -4.05
CA ASN A 18 -7.06 -3.32 -3.92
C ASN A 18 -7.39 -4.21 -5.13
N ARG A 19 -8.52 -3.97 -5.80
CA ARG A 19 -8.92 -4.74 -6.99
C ARG A 19 -8.06 -4.41 -8.20
N GLU A 20 -7.75 -3.13 -8.40
CA GLU A 20 -6.86 -2.70 -9.48
C GLU A 20 -5.43 -3.16 -9.24
N ILE A 21 -4.92 -3.01 -8.02
CA ILE A 21 -3.60 -3.52 -7.63
C ILE A 21 -3.52 -5.04 -7.82
N ALA A 22 -4.57 -5.76 -7.45
CA ALA A 22 -4.64 -7.20 -7.63
C ALA A 22 -4.58 -7.61 -9.10
N ALA A 23 -5.28 -6.89 -9.97
CA ALA A 23 -5.23 -7.11 -11.41
C ALA A 23 -3.83 -6.82 -11.97
N GLU A 24 -3.21 -5.70 -11.57
CA GLU A 24 -1.88 -5.30 -12.05
C GLU A 24 -0.78 -6.27 -11.59
N LEU A 25 -0.83 -6.71 -10.33
CA LEU A 25 0.16 -7.61 -9.75
C LEU A 25 -0.16 -9.10 -9.98
N THR A 26 -1.26 -9.41 -10.66
CA THR A 26 -1.75 -10.79 -10.92
C THR A 26 -1.85 -11.63 -9.63
N ILE A 27 -2.51 -11.08 -8.60
CA ILE A 27 -2.74 -11.74 -7.31
C ILE A 27 -4.20 -11.53 -6.86
N ALA A 28 -4.62 -12.20 -5.79
CA ALA A 28 -5.97 -12.02 -5.26
C ALA A 28 -6.11 -10.67 -4.52
N PRO A 29 -7.27 -9.99 -4.57
CA PRO A 29 -7.53 -8.77 -3.79
C PRO A 29 -7.30 -8.91 -2.29
N LYS A 30 -7.58 -10.10 -1.73
CA LYS A 30 -7.29 -10.43 -0.32
C LYS A 30 -5.79 -10.42 0.00
N THR A 31 -4.95 -10.81 -0.95
CA THR A 31 -3.49 -10.77 -0.80
C THR A 31 -3.00 -9.33 -0.79
N VAL A 32 -3.57 -8.47 -1.63
CA VAL A 32 -3.29 -7.02 -1.57
C VAL A 32 -3.70 -6.44 -0.22
N ALA A 33 -4.88 -6.81 0.30
CA ALA A 33 -5.34 -6.36 1.61
C ALA A 33 -4.35 -6.74 2.74
N ALA A 34 -3.87 -7.98 2.76
CA ALA A 34 -2.85 -8.42 3.71
C ALA A 34 -1.53 -7.62 3.58
N HIS A 35 -1.09 -7.32 2.35
CA HIS A 35 0.05 -6.44 2.14
C HIS A 35 -0.20 -5.03 2.68
N VAL A 36 -1.40 -4.46 2.49
CA VAL A 36 -1.77 -3.15 3.04
C VAL A 36 -1.70 -3.17 4.57
N GLU A 37 -2.27 -4.18 5.22
CA GLU A 37 -2.22 -4.34 6.69
C GLU A 37 -0.78 -4.43 7.20
N HIS A 38 0.08 -5.20 6.55
CA HIS A 38 1.50 -5.28 6.93
C HIS A 38 2.24 -3.97 6.72
N ILE A 39 1.93 -3.21 5.66
CA ILE A 39 2.50 -1.88 5.43
C ILE A 39 2.07 -0.92 6.54
N LEU A 40 0.76 -0.87 6.85
CA LEU A 40 0.23 -0.03 7.93
C LEU A 40 0.93 -0.35 9.26
N GLY A 41 0.98 -1.63 9.63
CA GLY A 41 1.65 -2.07 10.87
C GLY A 41 3.13 -1.68 10.93
N ARG A 42 3.86 -1.81 9.81
CA ARG A 42 5.27 -1.41 9.75
C ARG A 42 5.50 0.10 9.76
N LEU A 43 4.55 0.89 9.28
CA LEU A 43 4.62 2.35 9.31
C LEU A 43 4.06 2.95 10.60
N GLY A 44 3.39 2.15 11.44
CA GLY A 44 2.61 2.66 12.57
C GLY A 44 1.43 3.52 12.11
N ALA A 45 0.94 3.30 10.89
CA ALA A 45 -0.11 4.08 10.26
C ALA A 45 -1.48 3.42 10.44
N GLU A 46 -2.54 4.22 10.50
CA GLU A 46 -3.90 3.70 10.68
C GLU A 46 -4.69 3.66 9.36
N ARG A 47 -4.38 4.56 8.42
CA ARG A 47 -5.16 4.74 7.19
C ARG A 47 -4.32 4.50 5.93
N ARG A 48 -4.96 3.95 4.90
CA ARG A 48 -4.37 3.77 3.56
C ARG A 48 -3.76 5.06 3.00
N THR A 49 -4.40 6.21 3.25
CA THR A 49 -3.91 7.53 2.80
C THR A 49 -2.56 7.89 3.40
N GLU A 50 -2.23 7.37 4.58
CA GLU A 50 -0.95 7.58 5.24
C GLU A 50 0.19 6.82 4.54
N ILE A 51 -0.12 5.68 3.92
CA ILE A 51 0.81 4.96 3.02
C ILE A 51 1.12 5.83 1.80
N ALA A 52 0.09 6.42 1.18
CA ALA A 52 0.26 7.30 0.03
C ALA A 52 1.11 8.54 0.39
N ALA A 53 0.84 9.17 1.53
CA ALA A 53 1.62 10.30 2.04
C ALA A 53 3.09 9.92 2.29
N TRP A 54 3.33 8.74 2.88
CA TRP A 54 4.66 8.21 3.12
C TRP A 54 5.44 7.99 1.81
N VAL A 55 4.81 7.39 0.78
CA VAL A 55 5.45 7.23 -0.55
C VAL A 55 5.77 8.58 -1.19
N ALA A 56 4.87 9.55 -1.06
CA ALA A 56 5.06 10.90 -1.59
C ALA A 56 6.12 11.73 -0.83
N GLY A 57 6.72 11.17 0.24
CA GLY A 57 7.70 11.87 1.07
C GLY A 57 7.09 13.02 1.89
N VAL A 58 5.76 13.07 2.00
CA VAL A 58 5.07 14.09 2.78
C VAL A 58 5.20 13.68 4.24
N ARG A 59 6.05 14.38 4.99
CA ARG A 59 6.14 14.22 6.44
C ARG A 59 4.78 14.53 7.05
N GLN A 60 4.06 13.51 7.50
CA GLN A 60 2.96 13.69 8.42
C GLN A 60 3.57 14.21 9.72
N ARG A 61 3.24 15.46 10.03
CA ARG A 61 3.81 16.19 11.16
C ARG A 61 3.13 15.79 12.45
#